data_AF-A0AAU1BJI0-F1
#
_entry.id   AF-A0AAU1BJI0-F1
#
_cell.length_a   1.000
_cell.length_b   1.000
_cell.length_c   1.000
_cell.angle_alpha   90.00
_cell.angle_beta   90.00
_cell.angle_gamma   90.00
#
_symmetry.space_group_name_H-M   'P 1'
#
loop_
_entity.id
_entity.type
_entity.pdbx_description
1 polymer ?
#
loop_
_entity_poly.entity_id
_entity_poly.type
_entity_poly.pdbx_seq_one_letter_code
_entity_poly.pdbx_strand_id
1 'polypeptide(L)'
;MNREEYAELPPAQIWARELDAGRYHCSISTMYRILRAKGQSGERRRQAAHPAKMVPELVATAPSQVFTWDITKVAGPAKGI
;
A
#
# COMPACT_ATOMS: atom_id res chain seq x y z
N MET A 1 -4.15 -18.92 -10.68
CA MET A 1 -4.29 -17.49 -10.33
C MET A 1 -5.16 -17.24 -9.11
N ASN A 2 -6.45 -17.63 -9.10
CA ASN A 2 -7.37 -17.36 -7.97
C ASN A 2 -7.43 -18.52 -6.95
N ARG A 3 -6.29 -19.17 -6.72
CA ARG A 3 -6.20 -20.24 -5.71
C ARG A 3 -5.86 -19.61 -4.37
N GLU A 4 -6.28 -20.24 -3.29
CA GLU A 4 -6.05 -19.75 -1.93
C GLU A 4 -4.55 -19.57 -1.62
N GLU A 5 -3.71 -20.50 -2.08
CA GLU A 5 -2.24 -20.43 -2.00
C GLU A 5 -1.60 -19.19 -2.67
N TYR A 6 -2.35 -18.48 -3.52
CA TYR A 6 -1.90 -17.32 -4.29
C TYR A 6 -2.57 -16.02 -3.86
N ALA A 7 -3.43 -16.05 -2.85
CA ALA A 7 -4.20 -14.89 -2.40
C ALA A 7 -3.30 -13.69 -2.05
N GLU A 8 -2.16 -13.95 -1.40
CA GLU A 8 -1.22 -12.93 -0.93
C GLU A 8 -0.01 -12.74 -1.87
N LEU A 9 -0.01 -13.37 -3.05
CA LEU A 9 1.12 -13.30 -3.98
C LEU A 9 0.87 -12.30 -5.12
N PRO A 10 1.87 -11.49 -5.49
CA PRO A 10 1.78 -10.67 -6.68
C PRO A 10 1.76 -11.55 -7.95
N PRO A 11 1.09 -11.12 -9.04
CA PRO A 11 0.98 -11.89 -10.28
C PRO A 11 2.32 -12.39 -10.84
N ALA A 12 3.39 -11.61 -10.70
CA ALA A 12 4.73 -12.01 -11.14
C ALA A 12 5.27 -13.24 -10.38
N GLN A 13 5.04 -13.32 -9.07
CA GLN A 13 5.47 -14.48 -8.27
C GLN A 13 4.62 -15.72 -8.58
N ILE A 14 3.31 -15.54 -8.79
CA ILE A 14 2.44 -16.65 -9.21
C ILE A 14 2.90 -17.19 -10.57
N TRP A 15 3.20 -16.30 -11.51
CA TRP A 15 3.70 -16.68 -12.83
C TRP A 15 5.02 -17.46 -12.73
N ALA A 16 5.98 -17.00 -11.92
CA ALA A 16 7.23 -17.73 -11.71
C ALA A 16 7.00 -19.13 -11.11
N ARG A 17 6.17 -19.25 -10.06
CA ARG A 17 5.85 -20.56 -9.45
C ARG A 17 5.18 -21.54 -10.41
N GLU A 18 4.30 -21.05 -11.27
CA GLU A 18 3.66 -21.88 -12.29
C GLU A 18 4.69 -22.39 -13.30
N LEU A 19 5.65 -21.56 -13.69
CA LEU A 19 6.76 -21.97 -14.56
C LEU A 19 7.69 -22.99 -13.90
N ASP A 20 8.08 -22.74 -12.65
CA ASP A 20 8.92 -23.67 -11.88
C ASP A 20 8.23 -25.04 -11.75
N ALA A 21 6.90 -25.06 -11.70
CA ALA A 21 6.08 -26.27 -11.69
C ALA A 21 5.77 -26.83 -13.10
N GLY A 22 6.41 -26.32 -14.14
CA GLY A 22 6.29 -26.77 -15.53
C GLY A 22 5.00 -26.35 -16.25
N ARG A 23 4.21 -25.43 -15.68
CA ARG A 23 2.91 -25.00 -16.21
C ARG A 23 3.02 -23.64 -16.87
N TYR A 24 3.18 -23.63 -18.19
CA TYR A 24 3.13 -22.41 -18.98
C TYR A 24 1.70 -22.10 -19.43
N HIS A 25 1.17 -20.94 -19.03
CA HIS A 25 -0.14 -20.46 -19.49
C HIS A 25 -0.02 -19.42 -20.60
N CYS A 26 0.87 -18.43 -20.43
CA CYS A 26 1.12 -17.35 -21.36
C CYS A 26 2.33 -16.51 -20.92
N SER A 27 2.73 -15.54 -21.76
CA SER A 27 3.75 -14.56 -21.37
C SER A 27 3.28 -13.72 -20.18
N ILE A 28 4.22 -13.20 -19.39
CA ILE A 28 3.91 -12.34 -18.24
C ILE A 28 3.12 -11.08 -18.64
N SER A 29 3.43 -10.50 -19.81
CA SER A 29 2.71 -9.35 -20.36
C SER A 29 1.26 -9.68 -20.70
N THR A 30 1.01 -10.86 -21.28
CA THR A 30 -0.33 -11.36 -21.56
C THR A 30 -1.11 -11.63 -20.27
N MET A 31 -0.45 -12.20 -19.26
CA MET A 31 -1.04 -12.41 -17.94
C MET A 31 -1.56 -11.08 -17.36
N TYR A 32 -0.72 -10.04 -17.31
CA TYR A 32 -1.14 -8.72 -16.82
C TYR A 32 -2.25 -8.08 -17.66
N ARG A 33 -2.27 -8.26 -18.98
CA ARG A 33 -3.38 -7.81 -19.83
C ARG A 33 -4.71 -8.47 -19.43
N ILE A 34 -4.71 -9.78 -19.22
CA ILE A 34 -5.91 -10.52 -18.79
C ILE A 34 -6.37 -10.04 -17.41
N LEU A 35 -5.44 -9.83 -16.47
CA LEU A 35 -5.78 -9.33 -15.14
C LEU A 35 -6.39 -7.93 -15.18
N ARG A 36 -5.81 -7.02 -15.96
CA ARG A 36 -6.36 -5.67 -16.16
C ARG A 36 -7.77 -5.72 -16.73
N ALA A 37 -7.99 -6.54 -17.76
CA ALA A 37 -9.31 -6.73 -18.36
C ALA A 37 -10.36 -7.26 -17.37
N LYS A 38 -9.93 -8.00 -16.34
CA LYS A 38 -10.79 -8.55 -15.28
C LYS A 38 -10.84 -7.69 -14.01
N GLY A 39 -10.19 -6.52 -13.98
CA GLY A 39 -10.09 -5.69 -12.78
C GLY A 39 -9.24 -6.30 -11.65
N GLN A 40 -8.41 -7.30 -11.94
CA GLN A 40 -7.62 -8.07 -10.98
C GLN A 40 -6.13 -7.67 -10.95
N SER A 41 -5.82 -6.46 -11.42
CA SER A 41 -4.47 -5.88 -11.43
C SER A 41 -4.14 -5.03 -10.20
N GLY A 42 -5.10 -4.87 -9.28
CA GLY A 42 -4.90 -4.14 -8.02
C GLY A 42 -4.03 -4.90 -7.02
N GLU A 43 -3.77 -4.26 -5.87
CA GLU A 43 -3.09 -4.89 -4.74
C GLU A 43 -3.89 -6.10 -4.26
N ARG A 44 -3.21 -7.22 -4.05
CA ARG A 44 -3.81 -8.51 -3.65
C ARG A 44 -3.49 -8.86 -2.21
N ARG A 45 -2.37 -8.34 -1.71
CA ARG A 45 -1.97 -8.54 -0.32
C ARG A 45 -2.96 -7.86 0.60
N ARG A 46 -3.21 -8.48 1.74
CA ARG A 46 -3.97 -7.88 2.84
C ARG A 46 -3.22 -6.62 3.32
N GLN A 47 -3.68 -5.46 2.87
CA GLN A 47 -3.20 -4.19 3.38
C GLN A 47 -3.84 -3.92 4.74
N ALA A 48 -3.05 -3.39 5.68
CA ALA A 48 -3.62 -2.82 6.88
C ALA A 48 -4.46 -1.60 6.50
N ALA A 49 -5.75 -1.63 6.82
CA ALA A 49 -6.57 -0.44 6.76
C ALA A 49 -6.18 0.43 7.96
N HIS A 50 -5.64 1.62 7.71
CA HIS A 50 -5.43 2.65 8.72
C HIS A 50 -6.56 3.67 8.61
N PRO A 51 -7.74 3.42 9.21
CA PRO A 51 -8.80 4.41 9.24
C PRO A 51 -8.27 5.69 9.89
N ALA A 52 -8.71 6.84 9.37
CA ALA A 52 -8.34 8.12 9.94
C ALA A 52 -8.72 8.15 11.42
N LYS A 53 -7.74 8.45 12.28
CA LYS A 53 -8.01 8.68 13.70
C LYS A 53 -8.77 9.99 13.81
N MET A 54 -9.83 10.01 14.64
CA MET A 54 -10.49 11.25 15.01
C MET A 54 -9.46 12.17 15.68
N VAL A 55 -9.30 13.38 15.15
CA VAL A 55 -8.46 14.40 15.76
C VAL A 55 -9.19 14.92 17.01
N PRO A 56 -8.54 14.96 18.19
CA PRO A 56 -9.19 15.47 19.39
C PRO A 56 -9.45 16.98 19.27
N GLU A 57 -10.66 17.42 19.58
CA GLU A 57 -11.02 18.83 19.73
C GLU A 57 -10.83 19.24 21.20
N LEU A 58 -9.96 20.21 21.45
CA LEU A 58 -9.63 20.67 22.80
C LEU A 58 -10.05 22.15 22.95
N VAL A 59 -10.73 22.47 24.05
CA VAL A 59 -11.17 23.84 24.40
C VAL A 59 -10.60 24.21 25.77
N ALA A 60 -9.95 25.37 25.87
CA ALA A 60 -9.47 25.90 27.14
C ALA A 60 -10.46 26.93 27.71
N THR A 61 -10.87 26.76 28.96
CA THR A 61 -11.71 27.71 29.73
C THR A 61 -10.90 28.54 30.73
N ALA A 62 -9.64 28.17 30.95
CA ALA A 62 -8.70 28.84 31.85
C ALA A 62 -7.25 28.72 31.31
N PRO A 63 -6.32 29.57 31.78
CA PRO A 63 -4.91 29.47 31.40
C PRO A 63 -4.31 28.08 31.69
N SER A 64 -3.37 27.64 30.86
CA SER A 64 -2.59 26.39 31.02
C SER A 64 -3.38 25.07 30.95
N GLN A 65 -4.54 25.04 30.28
CA GLN A 65 -5.34 23.82 30.10
C GLN A 65 -5.08 23.07 28.78
N VAL A 66 -4.70 23.79 27.72
CA VAL A 66 -4.41 23.22 26.40
C VAL A 66 -3.06 23.75 25.95
N PHE A 67 -2.16 22.84 25.58
CA PHE A 67 -0.86 23.17 25.01
C PHE A 67 -0.84 22.72 23.56
N THR A 68 -0.48 23.65 22.68
CA THR A 68 -0.18 23.35 21.27
C THR A 68 1.31 23.48 21.07
N TRP A 69 1.86 22.69 20.16
CA TRP A 69 3.24 22.81 19.72
C TRP A 69 3.25 22.83 18.20
N ASP A 70 4.12 23.64 17.62
CA ASP A 70 4.43 23.62 16.20
C ASP A 70 5.93 23.42 16.02
N ILE A 71 6.31 22.69 14.97
CA ILE A 71 7.71 22.57 14.53
C ILE A 71 7.79 23.19 13.16
N THR A 72 8.60 24.25 13.06
CA THR A 72 8.94 24.86 11.78
C THR A 72 10.22 24.23 11.25
N LYS A 73 10.15 23.61 10.08
CA LYS A 73 11.35 23.18 9.35
C LYS A 73 12.01 24.39 8.73
N VAL A 74 13.12 24.83 9.32
CA VAL A 74 13.93 25.91 8.78
C VAL A 74 14.73 25.40 7.57
N ALA A 75 14.89 26.25 6.55
CA ALA A 75 15.71 25.93 5.39
C ALA A 75 17.18 25.76 5.80
N GLY A 76 17.76 24.60 5.49
CA GLY A 76 19.20 24.38 5.57
C GLY A 76 19.94 25.08 4.42
N PRO A 77 21.28 25.13 4.46
CA PRO A 77 22.10 25.81 3.45
C PRO A 77 21.96 25.21 2.03
N ALA A 78 21.52 23.95 1.91
CA ALA A 78 21.16 23.32 0.64
C ALA A 78 20.09 22.23 0.83
N LYS A 79 19.42 21.83 -0.26
CA LYS A 79 18.46 20.71 -0.25
C LYS A 79 19.19 19.40 0.00
N GLY A 80 18.75 18.63 1.00
CA GLY A 80 19.19 17.24 1.21
C GLY A 80 20.38 17.06 2.14
N ILE A 81 20.78 18.10 2.89
CA ILE A 81 21.68 18.00 4.04
C ILE A 81 20.83 17.80 5.31
#